data_AF-A0A1D8GEJ3-F1
#
_entry.id   AF-A0A1D8GEJ3-F1
#
_cell.length_a   1.000
_cell.length_b   1.000
_cell.length_c   1.000
_cell.angle_alpha   90.00
_cell.angle_beta   90.00
_cell.angle_gamma   90.00
#
_symmetry.space_group_name_H-M   'P 1'
#
loop_
_entity.id
_entity.type
_entity.pdbx_description
1 polymer ?
#
loop_
_entity_poly.entity_id
_entity_poly.type
_entity_poly.pdbx_seq_one_letter_code
_entity_poly.pdbx_strand_id
1 'polypeptide(L)'
;MLEVIEKMPVKDTTINSAMAYENYGDYYALFVGKYMGHSIYRSLLQFDLPVISSQGIIEKVELLLYITRNDKAAFQKDFEIYRITEKFDENRINYASKPAFDKELYKTFTIKDEINTYIKIDITKLFSDWYCGKYPNHGLLIKAVDEDRRGLVGFYSKDTQGGIFAPKLQIYLDCHLDKDPISTMQIAEKNKRTTEEYYKLGNHSFENGDYAAAFENYKKALADHHPNAAYTPKLYFRTVLALEKMGRYDEALEIITQGLKLYPDFTDLVFIQGSLLCKQGKTTLAIKLLHQCMKMGEAPLHMNCMAGVESYRALHLLSQIYYELDDYEEAYHYCLKALHTNPRYMEPLYTMVKILSGKQRDIGDIKAKIESFLGTNLDGRDYMILGDIFFTEEKYTVAYAYFSKAEVFIKNHEKILYGKGMCQLCLKQYNEAYKYFEEIRDGEIYEEAVYRRALCKILSGQMDQAVQALGVLRNPENNHKRMVYYVLKDLLDEKTVMPIADDKKESEEFLEIVFTLLDILIQAASPEVFEKSLQLLNLIEHDEVLLRLAKLYYKHRFYNMAYQEFLRSIKIFDKIDLEGLAMMKRALEKIK
;
A
#
# COMPACT_ATOMS: atom_id res chain seq x y z
N MET A 1 -14.85 -43.86 34.26
CA MET A 1 -15.46 -42.76 33.45
C MET A 1 -14.36 -42.27 32.55
N LEU A 2 -14.64 -41.68 31.41
CA LEU A 2 -13.58 -41.04 30.66
C LEU A 2 -13.25 -39.67 31.28
N GLU A 3 -12.14 -39.59 32.04
CA GLU A 3 -11.47 -38.32 32.32
C GLU A 3 -10.91 -37.82 30.99
N VAL A 4 -11.56 -36.80 30.45
CA VAL A 4 -11.14 -36.15 29.22
C VAL A 4 -10.23 -34.99 29.56
N ILE A 5 -8.92 -35.19 29.49
CA ILE A 5 -7.97 -34.08 29.56
C ILE A 5 -8.05 -33.33 28.23
N GLU A 6 -8.61 -32.13 28.26
CA GLU A 6 -8.56 -31.21 27.12
C GLU A 6 -7.23 -30.45 27.09
N LYS A 7 -6.60 -30.39 25.90
CA LYS A 7 -5.42 -29.56 25.65
C LYS A 7 -5.59 -28.70 24.41
N MET A 8 -5.61 -27.39 24.62
CA MET A 8 -5.39 -26.38 23.59
C MET A 8 -3.98 -26.55 22.99
N PRO A 9 -3.73 -26.15 21.73
CA PRO A 9 -2.37 -26.09 21.20
C PRO A 9 -1.57 -25.02 21.95
N VAL A 10 -0.30 -25.30 22.20
CA VAL A 10 0.69 -24.28 22.58
C VAL A 10 1.22 -23.53 21.37
N LYS A 11 1.02 -24.09 20.16
CA LYS A 11 1.19 -23.36 18.91
C LYS A 11 0.18 -23.78 17.85
N ASP A 12 -0.37 -22.84 17.11
CA ASP A 12 -0.96 -23.12 15.81
C ASP A 12 -0.72 -21.99 14.80
N THR A 13 -0.69 -22.34 13.52
CA THR A 13 -0.59 -21.39 12.39
C THR A 13 -1.07 -22.07 11.13
N THR A 14 -1.64 -21.31 10.20
CA THR A 14 -1.72 -21.73 8.80
C THR A 14 -0.48 -21.25 8.02
N ILE A 15 -0.27 -21.77 6.81
CA ILE A 15 0.72 -21.30 5.84
C ILE A 15 0.10 -21.35 4.45
N ASN A 16 0.33 -20.33 3.63
CA ASN A 16 -0.30 -20.15 2.31
C ASN A 16 0.76 -20.01 1.21
N SER A 17 0.69 -20.82 0.15
CA SER A 17 1.63 -20.73 -0.98
C SER A 17 1.57 -19.43 -1.77
N ALA A 18 0.38 -18.82 -1.92
CA ALA A 18 0.23 -17.55 -2.64
C ALA A 18 0.70 -16.34 -1.81
N MET A 19 0.71 -16.47 -0.48
CA MET A 19 1.27 -15.49 0.45
C MET A 19 2.50 -16.11 1.11
N ALA A 20 3.47 -16.53 0.29
CA ALA A 20 4.53 -17.46 0.68
C ALA A 20 5.35 -17.03 1.90
N TYR A 21 5.49 -15.72 2.09
CA TYR A 21 6.25 -15.12 3.18
C TYR A 21 5.41 -14.66 4.39
N GLU A 22 4.08 -14.82 4.33
CA GLU A 22 3.20 -14.40 5.41
C GLU A 22 3.13 -15.40 6.56
N ASN A 23 3.10 -14.81 7.75
CA ASN A 23 3.04 -15.50 9.04
C ASN A 23 1.60 -15.41 9.56
N TYR A 24 1.09 -16.49 10.13
CA TYR A 24 -0.31 -16.60 10.58
C TYR A 24 -0.41 -17.21 12.00
N GLY A 25 0.61 -17.00 12.84
CA GLY A 25 0.71 -17.55 14.20
C GLY A 25 -0.15 -16.84 15.25
N ASP A 26 -0.81 -15.76 14.86
CA ASP A 26 -1.80 -14.97 15.59
C ASP A 26 -3.15 -14.89 14.84
N TYR A 27 -3.30 -15.63 13.73
CA TYR A 27 -4.43 -15.49 12.82
C TYR A 27 -5.60 -16.40 13.26
N TYR A 28 -6.76 -15.79 13.50
CA TYR A 28 -7.97 -16.41 14.07
C TYR A 28 -8.53 -17.68 13.38
N ALA A 29 -7.99 -18.10 12.23
CA ALA A 29 -8.44 -19.28 11.49
C ALA A 29 -7.28 -20.10 10.90
N LEU A 30 -7.40 -21.42 11.00
CA LEU A 30 -6.51 -22.40 10.40
C LEU A 30 -7.10 -22.90 9.08
N PHE A 31 -6.36 -22.80 7.98
CA PHE A 31 -6.84 -23.21 6.65
C PHE A 31 -6.07 -24.40 6.08
N VAL A 32 -6.79 -25.28 5.38
CA VAL A 32 -6.20 -26.44 4.68
C VAL A 32 -6.86 -26.63 3.30
N GLY A 33 -6.05 -26.90 2.28
CA GLY A 33 -6.51 -27.12 0.90
C GLY A 33 -6.43 -25.86 0.02
N LYS A 34 -6.91 -25.96 -1.23
CA LYS A 34 -6.77 -24.90 -2.24
C LYS A 34 -7.97 -23.95 -2.28
N TYR A 35 -7.72 -22.64 -2.32
CA TYR A 35 -8.76 -21.60 -2.40
C TYR A 35 -8.98 -21.07 -3.83
N MET A 36 -8.14 -20.13 -4.25
CA MET A 36 -8.13 -19.45 -5.56
C MET A 36 -6.72 -19.52 -6.16
N GLY A 37 -6.57 -19.34 -7.48
CA GLY A 37 -5.26 -19.35 -8.17
C GLY A 37 -4.35 -20.50 -7.72
N HIS A 38 -3.11 -20.15 -7.37
CA HIS A 38 -2.11 -21.03 -6.78
C HIS A 38 -2.11 -21.07 -5.23
N SER A 39 -3.15 -20.54 -4.55
CA SER A 39 -3.24 -20.48 -3.07
C SER A 39 -3.65 -21.83 -2.47
N ILE A 40 -2.66 -22.52 -1.90
CA ILE A 40 -2.73 -23.79 -1.17
C ILE A 40 -2.41 -23.48 0.29
N TYR A 41 -3.34 -23.81 1.18
CA TYR A 41 -3.16 -23.67 2.61
C TYR A 41 -2.84 -25.02 3.28
N ARG A 42 -2.02 -24.97 4.33
CA ARG A 42 -1.74 -26.07 5.26
C ARG A 42 -1.76 -25.53 6.69
N SER A 43 -2.06 -26.38 7.67
CA SER A 43 -2.09 -26.01 9.09
C SER A 43 -1.06 -26.78 9.89
N LEU A 44 -0.39 -26.11 10.82
CA LEU A 44 0.60 -26.69 11.72
C LEU A 44 0.14 -26.46 13.16
N LEU A 45 0.16 -27.51 13.99
CA LEU A 45 -0.27 -27.45 15.39
C LEU A 45 0.72 -28.18 16.30
N GLN A 46 1.09 -27.58 17.43
CA GLN A 46 1.86 -28.21 18.50
C GLN A 46 1.07 -28.15 19.82
N PHE A 47 0.98 -29.28 20.52
CA PHE A 47 0.30 -29.41 21.81
C PHE A 47 1.31 -29.82 22.89
N ASP A 48 1.16 -29.31 24.11
CA ASP A 48 1.90 -29.82 25.26
C ASP A 48 1.33 -31.18 25.70
N LEU A 49 2.23 -32.11 26.01
CA LEU A 49 1.85 -33.39 26.60
C LEU A 49 1.53 -33.18 28.11
N PRO A 50 0.33 -33.49 28.60
CA PRO A 50 0.04 -33.47 30.03
C PRO A 50 0.91 -34.50 30.77
N VAL A 51 1.25 -34.22 32.03
CA VAL A 51 1.73 -35.26 32.94
C VAL A 51 0.52 -36.10 33.36
N ILE A 52 0.38 -37.29 32.78
CA ILE A 52 -0.67 -38.24 33.17
C ILE A 52 -0.23 -38.94 34.47
N SER A 53 -1.12 -39.01 35.46
CA SER A 53 -0.85 -39.68 36.73
C SER A 53 -0.67 -41.19 36.52
N SER A 54 0.04 -41.87 37.44
CA SER A 54 0.43 -43.28 37.30
C SER A 54 -0.73 -44.30 37.48
N GLN A 55 -1.96 -43.90 37.18
CA GLN A 55 -3.19 -44.71 37.27
C GLN A 55 -4.06 -44.62 36.00
N GLY A 56 -3.86 -43.61 35.14
CA GLY A 56 -4.62 -43.46 33.89
C GLY A 56 -3.95 -44.17 32.72
N ILE A 57 -4.72 -45.00 31.99
CA ILE A 57 -4.34 -45.53 30.67
C ILE A 57 -4.92 -44.62 29.58
N ILE A 58 -4.12 -44.26 28.59
CA ILE A 58 -4.61 -43.56 27.38
C ILE A 58 -5.41 -44.56 26.55
N GLU A 59 -6.74 -44.45 26.58
CA GLU A 59 -7.62 -45.26 25.71
C GLU A 59 -7.63 -44.69 24.29
N LYS A 60 -7.78 -43.36 24.18
CA LYS A 60 -7.98 -42.66 22.90
C LYS A 60 -7.49 -41.22 22.97
N VAL A 61 -7.02 -40.67 21.86
CA VAL A 61 -6.78 -39.22 21.71
C VAL A 61 -7.39 -38.74 20.41
N GLU A 62 -8.34 -37.81 20.51
CA GLU A 62 -8.95 -37.16 19.35
C GLU A 62 -8.44 -35.72 19.22
N LEU A 63 -7.93 -35.38 18.04
CA LEU A 63 -7.77 -33.99 17.63
C LEU A 63 -9.15 -33.47 17.17
N LEU A 64 -9.62 -32.42 17.83
CA LEU A 64 -10.84 -31.71 17.51
C LEU A 64 -10.51 -30.40 16.78
N LEU A 65 -11.14 -30.20 15.62
CA LEU A 65 -11.04 -28.98 14.83
C LEU A 65 -12.46 -28.50 14.51
N TYR A 66 -12.82 -27.27 14.91
CA TYR A 66 -14.14 -26.71 14.62
C TYR A 66 -14.16 -26.08 13.23
N ILE A 67 -14.94 -26.64 12.30
CA ILE A 67 -15.05 -26.15 10.92
C ILE A 67 -15.86 -24.85 10.91
N THR A 68 -15.24 -23.76 10.48
CA THR A 68 -15.88 -22.47 10.19
C THR A 68 -16.27 -22.31 8.72
N ARG A 69 -15.61 -23.05 7.84
CA ARG A 69 -15.72 -22.89 6.38
C ARG A 69 -15.45 -24.21 5.65
N ASN A 70 -16.30 -24.54 4.68
CA ASN A 70 -16.18 -25.73 3.83
C ASN A 70 -16.52 -25.36 2.38
N ASP A 71 -15.52 -24.88 1.64
CA ASP A 71 -15.73 -24.42 0.25
C ASP A 71 -16.08 -25.62 -0.64
N LYS A 72 -17.13 -25.49 -1.44
CA LYS A 72 -17.66 -26.59 -2.26
C LYS A 72 -18.02 -27.84 -1.42
N ALA A 73 -18.77 -27.66 -0.34
CA ALA A 73 -19.32 -28.74 0.52
C ALA A 73 -20.04 -29.89 -0.24
N ALA A 74 -20.49 -29.65 -1.48
CA ALA A 74 -21.10 -30.67 -2.34
C ALA A 74 -20.16 -31.81 -2.80
N PHE A 75 -18.87 -31.81 -2.44
CA PHE A 75 -17.99 -32.95 -2.68
C PHE A 75 -17.04 -33.23 -1.49
N GLN A 76 -16.73 -34.52 -1.31
CA GLN A 76 -15.85 -35.04 -0.27
C GLN A 76 -14.39 -34.60 -0.48
N LYS A 77 -13.76 -34.17 0.62
CA LYS A 77 -12.36 -33.71 0.69
C LYS A 77 -11.63 -34.60 1.67
N ASP A 78 -10.50 -35.14 1.24
CA ASP A 78 -9.67 -36.01 2.06
C ASP A 78 -8.35 -35.29 2.42
N PHE A 79 -7.91 -35.49 3.66
CA PHE A 79 -6.82 -34.75 4.29
C PHE A 79 -5.82 -35.71 4.94
N GLU A 80 -4.57 -35.26 5.05
CA GLU A 80 -3.42 -36.02 5.53
C GLU A 80 -2.80 -35.32 6.74
N ILE A 81 -2.45 -36.10 7.76
CA ILE A 81 -1.67 -35.67 8.92
C ILE A 81 -0.28 -36.28 8.87
N TYR A 82 0.74 -35.43 9.04
CA TYR A 82 2.16 -35.80 9.13
C TYR A 82 2.75 -35.32 10.45
N ARG A 83 3.78 -36.02 10.95
CA ARG A 83 4.57 -35.57 12.10
C ARG A 83 5.60 -34.52 11.64
N ILE A 84 5.67 -33.39 12.34
CA ILE A 84 6.72 -32.39 12.13
C ILE A 84 8.04 -32.91 12.75
N THR A 85 9.15 -32.74 12.04
CA THR A 85 10.47 -33.27 12.43
C THR A 85 11.43 -32.19 12.95
N GLU A 86 11.07 -30.92 12.82
CA GLU A 86 11.88 -29.75 13.17
C GLU A 86 11.12 -28.81 14.13
N LYS A 87 11.82 -28.16 15.06
CA LYS A 87 11.20 -27.19 15.97
C LYS A 87 10.80 -25.93 15.22
N PHE A 88 9.51 -25.60 15.21
CA PHE A 88 9.02 -24.32 14.68
C PHE A 88 8.66 -23.32 15.78
N ASP A 89 8.60 -22.05 15.37
CA ASP A 89 8.04 -20.92 16.13
C ASP A 89 6.90 -20.35 15.26
N GLU A 90 5.67 -20.39 15.78
CA GLU A 90 4.47 -20.00 15.04
C GLU A 90 4.52 -18.54 14.58
N ASN A 91 5.23 -17.66 15.31
CA ASN A 91 5.33 -16.24 15.03
C ASN A 91 6.48 -15.90 14.05
N ARG A 92 7.09 -16.94 13.44
CA ARG A 92 8.26 -16.81 12.55
C ARG A 92 8.21 -17.67 11.29
N ILE A 93 7.41 -18.74 11.25
CA ILE A 93 7.29 -19.59 10.05
C ILE A 93 6.24 -19.06 9.06
N ASN A 94 6.51 -19.27 7.78
CA ASN A 94 5.59 -19.00 6.67
C ASN A 94 5.65 -20.18 5.68
N TYR A 95 5.00 -20.09 4.53
CA TYR A 95 5.03 -21.21 3.56
C TYR A 95 6.43 -21.43 2.96
N ALA A 96 7.27 -20.40 2.85
CA ALA A 96 8.66 -20.56 2.43
C ALA A 96 9.51 -21.23 3.53
N SER A 97 9.43 -20.75 4.78
CA SER A 97 10.22 -21.20 5.95
C SER A 97 9.56 -22.28 6.82
N LYS A 98 8.55 -22.97 6.30
CA LYS A 98 7.85 -24.08 6.98
C LYS A 98 8.84 -25.17 7.44
N PRO A 99 8.66 -25.75 8.65
CA PRO A 99 9.54 -26.78 9.18
C PRO A 99 9.48 -28.07 8.36
N ALA A 100 10.55 -28.86 8.45
CA ALA A 100 10.56 -30.23 7.93
C ALA A 100 9.49 -31.12 8.60
N PHE A 101 8.95 -32.09 7.85
CA PHE A 101 8.00 -33.09 8.31
C PHE A 101 8.28 -34.47 7.68
N ASP A 102 7.76 -35.53 8.30
CA ASP A 102 7.98 -36.92 7.85
C ASP A 102 7.35 -37.20 6.48
N LYS A 103 7.93 -38.16 5.76
CA LYS A 103 7.32 -38.75 4.55
C LYS A 103 6.28 -39.84 4.86
N GLU A 104 6.28 -40.37 6.09
CA GLU A 104 5.29 -41.36 6.54
C GLU A 104 3.96 -40.67 6.84
N LEU A 105 2.93 -41.03 6.09
CA LEU A 105 1.55 -40.59 6.30
C LEU A 105 1.03 -41.16 7.62
N TYR A 106 0.66 -40.30 8.56
CA TYR A 106 0.29 -40.73 9.90
C TYR A 106 -1.19 -41.11 10.03
N LYS A 107 -2.07 -40.26 9.51
CA LYS A 107 -3.53 -40.44 9.57
C LYS A 107 -4.16 -39.74 8.36
N THR A 108 -5.20 -40.33 7.80
CA THR A 108 -6.12 -39.63 6.90
C THR A 108 -7.45 -39.37 7.60
N PHE A 109 -8.11 -38.29 7.19
CA PHE A 109 -9.49 -38.01 7.57
C PHE A 109 -10.23 -37.32 6.43
N THR A 110 -11.54 -37.27 6.55
CA THR A 110 -12.46 -36.89 5.47
C THR A 110 -13.42 -35.82 5.96
N ILE A 111 -13.73 -34.84 5.12
CA ILE A 111 -14.77 -33.84 5.33
C ILE A 111 -15.69 -33.86 4.09
N LYS A 112 -17.00 -33.90 4.32
CA LYS A 112 -18.06 -33.88 3.32
C LYS A 112 -18.73 -32.50 3.36
N ASP A 113 -19.89 -32.44 4.01
CA ASP A 113 -20.76 -31.28 4.18
C ASP A 113 -20.69 -30.66 5.58
N GLU A 114 -19.84 -31.18 6.49
CA GLU A 114 -19.68 -30.65 7.84
C GLU A 114 -19.24 -29.17 7.84
N ILE A 115 -19.95 -28.35 8.61
CA ILE A 115 -19.67 -26.93 8.86
C ILE A 115 -20.32 -26.52 10.19
N ASN A 116 -19.77 -25.52 10.88
CA ASN A 116 -20.20 -25.05 12.20
C ASN A 116 -20.25 -26.16 13.27
N THR A 117 -19.29 -27.10 13.19
CA THR A 117 -19.19 -28.26 14.07
C THR A 117 -17.73 -28.70 14.24
N TYR A 118 -17.44 -29.42 15.32
CA TYR A 118 -16.16 -30.10 15.51
C TYR A 118 -16.12 -31.40 14.69
N ILE A 119 -15.10 -31.56 13.85
CA ILE A 119 -14.65 -32.89 13.44
C ILE A 119 -13.75 -33.50 14.50
N LYS A 120 -13.77 -34.82 14.62
CA LYS A 120 -12.98 -35.62 15.57
C LYS A 120 -12.05 -36.55 14.80
N ILE A 121 -10.74 -36.35 14.96
CA ILE A 121 -9.71 -37.11 14.25
C ILE A 121 -8.93 -37.93 15.28
N ASP A 122 -9.11 -39.25 15.28
CA ASP A 122 -8.33 -40.14 16.15
C ASP A 122 -6.83 -40.12 15.77
N ILE A 123 -6.01 -39.54 16.66
CA ILE A 123 -4.56 -39.47 16.56
C ILE A 123 -3.87 -40.28 17.68
N THR A 124 -4.57 -41.24 18.30
CA THR A 124 -4.10 -41.97 19.50
C THR A 124 -2.68 -42.54 19.33
N LYS A 125 -2.39 -43.14 18.18
CA LYS A 125 -1.06 -43.69 17.84
C LYS A 125 0.03 -42.59 17.80
N LEU A 126 -0.26 -41.40 17.26
CA LEU A 126 0.69 -40.27 17.16
C LEU A 126 1.02 -39.72 18.55
N PHE A 127 -0.03 -39.51 19.35
CA PHE A 127 0.13 -39.05 20.73
C PHE A 127 0.93 -40.06 21.56
N SER A 128 0.62 -41.36 21.44
CA SER A 128 1.38 -42.42 22.13
C SER A 128 2.83 -42.54 21.66
N ASP A 129 3.12 -42.37 20.36
CA ASP A 129 4.49 -42.32 19.81
C ASP A 129 5.29 -41.12 20.36
N TRP A 130 4.66 -39.99 20.66
CA TRP A 130 5.29 -38.88 21.38
C TRP A 130 5.42 -39.18 22.87
N TYR A 131 4.38 -39.71 23.52
CA TYR A 131 4.31 -39.92 24.96
C TYR A 131 5.27 -41.00 25.46
N CYS A 132 5.54 -42.03 24.66
CA CYS A 132 6.55 -43.05 24.97
C CYS A 132 7.99 -42.62 24.63
N GLY A 133 8.20 -41.39 24.12
CA GLY A 133 9.52 -40.85 23.77
C GLY A 133 10.14 -41.42 22.48
N LYS A 134 9.41 -42.23 21.70
CA LYS A 134 9.86 -42.79 20.41
C LYS A 134 10.18 -41.68 19.39
N TYR A 135 9.40 -40.60 19.38
CA TYR A 135 9.68 -39.41 18.58
C TYR A 135 9.55 -38.11 19.41
N PRO A 136 10.40 -37.09 19.16
CA PRO A 136 10.18 -35.76 19.70
C PRO A 136 8.82 -35.18 19.25
N ASN A 137 8.10 -34.56 20.19
CA ASN A 137 6.93 -33.77 19.88
C ASN A 137 7.36 -32.39 19.34
N HIS A 138 7.29 -32.23 18.02
CA HIS A 138 7.41 -30.93 17.34
C HIS A 138 6.11 -30.53 16.63
N GLY A 139 5.00 -31.16 17.01
CA GLY A 139 3.68 -30.94 16.42
C GLY A 139 3.37 -31.79 15.18
N LEU A 140 2.23 -31.48 14.58
CA LEU A 140 1.68 -32.12 13.39
C LEU A 140 1.40 -31.09 12.30
N LEU A 141 1.49 -31.52 11.03
CA LEU A 141 1.11 -30.76 9.85
C LEU A 141 -0.10 -31.43 9.19
N ILE A 142 -1.06 -30.61 8.76
CA ILE A 142 -2.26 -31.02 8.03
C ILE A 142 -2.23 -30.42 6.62
N LYS A 143 -2.39 -31.27 5.60
CA LYS A 143 -2.57 -30.88 4.19
C LYS A 143 -3.76 -31.60 3.56
N ALA A 144 -4.28 -31.09 2.44
CA ALA A 144 -5.23 -31.84 1.62
C ALA A 144 -4.50 -32.95 0.84
N VAL A 145 -5.17 -34.06 0.52
CA VAL A 145 -4.64 -35.08 -0.41
C VAL A 145 -4.48 -34.46 -1.80
N ASP A 146 -5.55 -33.83 -2.28
CA ASP A 146 -5.63 -33.10 -3.54
C ASP A 146 -5.45 -31.60 -3.26
N GLU A 147 -4.26 -31.07 -3.55
CA GLU A 147 -3.93 -29.65 -3.45
C GLU A 147 -4.09 -28.91 -4.80
N ASP A 148 -4.57 -29.59 -5.84
CA ASP A 148 -4.80 -29.00 -7.16
C ASP A 148 -6.25 -28.55 -7.38
N ARG A 149 -7.20 -29.23 -6.73
CA ARG A 149 -8.63 -28.93 -6.76
C ARG A 149 -9.04 -27.90 -5.70
N ARG A 150 -9.78 -26.86 -6.12
CA ARG A 150 -10.36 -25.86 -5.20
C ARG A 150 -11.34 -26.52 -4.22
N GLY A 151 -11.06 -26.43 -2.93
CA GLY A 151 -11.77 -27.14 -1.86
C GLY A 151 -11.26 -26.78 -0.47
N LEU A 152 -11.05 -25.48 -0.21
CA LEU A 152 -10.57 -24.96 1.07
C LEU A 152 -11.49 -25.36 2.23
N VAL A 153 -10.91 -25.85 3.33
CA VAL A 153 -11.58 -25.93 4.63
C VAL A 153 -10.89 -24.96 5.59
N GLY A 154 -11.71 -24.23 6.34
CA GLY A 154 -11.28 -23.37 7.44
C GLY A 154 -11.77 -23.91 8.77
N PHE A 155 -10.88 -23.87 9.75
CA PHE A 155 -11.13 -24.13 11.16
C PHE A 155 -10.80 -22.87 11.97
N TYR A 156 -11.20 -22.80 13.24
CA TYR A 156 -10.69 -21.78 14.15
C TYR A 156 -9.25 -22.06 14.60
N SER A 157 -8.53 -21.02 15.01
CA SER A 157 -7.22 -21.05 15.70
C SER A 157 -7.40 -20.85 17.21
N LYS A 158 -6.37 -21.15 18.03
CA LYS A 158 -6.26 -20.68 19.43
C LYS A 158 -6.52 -19.18 19.60
N ASP A 159 -6.16 -18.34 18.62
CA ASP A 159 -6.26 -16.87 18.70
C ASP A 159 -7.67 -16.34 18.36
N THR A 160 -8.63 -17.25 18.18
CA THR A 160 -10.05 -16.90 18.07
C THR A 160 -10.55 -16.23 19.35
N GLN A 161 -11.24 -15.09 19.23
CA GLN A 161 -11.80 -14.38 20.37
C GLN A 161 -12.67 -15.30 21.26
N GLY A 162 -12.27 -15.44 22.52
CA GLY A 162 -12.93 -16.28 23.53
C GLY A 162 -12.51 -17.76 23.54
N GLY A 163 -11.75 -18.26 22.56
CA GLY A 163 -11.16 -19.61 22.55
C GLY A 163 -12.13 -20.81 22.47
N ILE A 164 -13.45 -20.59 22.58
CA ILE A 164 -14.50 -21.63 22.72
C ILE A 164 -14.45 -22.72 21.64
N PHE A 165 -14.02 -22.36 20.43
CA PHE A 165 -14.00 -23.21 19.25
C PHE A 165 -12.59 -23.51 18.72
N ALA A 166 -11.55 -23.16 19.47
CA ALA A 166 -10.15 -23.40 19.10
C ALA A 166 -9.85 -24.90 18.89
N PRO A 167 -8.74 -25.24 18.22
CA PRO A 167 -8.26 -26.62 18.16
C PRO A 167 -8.03 -27.17 19.56
N LYS A 168 -8.31 -28.45 19.77
CA LYS A 168 -7.97 -29.12 21.03
C LYS A 168 -7.77 -30.62 20.87
N LEU A 169 -6.89 -31.19 21.70
CA LEU A 169 -6.88 -32.64 21.94
C LEU A 169 -7.89 -32.96 23.04
N GLN A 170 -8.74 -33.94 22.81
CA GLN A 170 -9.47 -34.66 23.85
C GLN A 170 -8.71 -35.98 24.11
N ILE A 171 -7.97 -36.03 25.22
CA ILE A 171 -7.23 -37.20 25.68
C ILE A 171 -8.14 -37.96 26.64
N TYR A 172 -8.60 -39.13 26.21
CA TYR A 172 -9.52 -39.99 26.94
C TYR A 172 -8.73 -40.97 27.83
N LEU A 173 -8.81 -40.76 29.15
CA LEU A 173 -8.30 -41.65 30.19
C LEU A 173 -9.47 -42.28 30.95
N ASP A 174 -9.41 -43.54 31.41
CA ASP A 174 -10.49 -44.10 32.24
C ASP A 174 -10.26 -43.82 33.75
N CYS A 175 -10.87 -42.74 34.28
CA CYS A 175 -10.84 -42.27 35.67
C CYS A 175 -12.22 -41.65 36.07
N HIS A 176 -12.76 -41.87 37.28
CA HIS A 176 -14.23 -41.80 37.57
C HIS A 176 -14.87 -40.46 38.08
N LEU A 177 -16.03 -40.07 37.46
CA LEU A 177 -17.20 -39.22 37.90
C LEU A 177 -17.31 -37.67 37.61
N ASP A 178 -18.31 -37.30 36.76
CA ASP A 178 -19.29 -36.16 36.65
C ASP A 178 -18.93 -34.67 37.06
N LYS A 179 -19.49 -33.54 36.52
CA LYS A 179 -20.64 -33.18 35.63
C LYS A 179 -20.62 -31.71 35.06
N ASP A 180 -21.62 -31.28 34.25
CA ASP A 180 -21.73 -30.02 33.43
C ASP A 180 -22.26 -28.67 34.04
N PRO A 181 -21.96 -27.49 33.40
CA PRO A 181 -22.63 -26.16 33.56
C PRO A 181 -23.10 -25.45 32.23
N ILE A 182 -23.90 -24.34 32.25
CA ILE A 182 -24.56 -23.73 31.03
C ILE A 182 -24.76 -22.16 30.98
N SER A 183 -24.40 -21.52 29.83
CA SER A 183 -24.85 -20.26 29.09
C SER A 183 -24.99 -18.85 29.76
N THR A 184 -25.26 -17.67 29.12
CA THR A 184 -25.77 -17.15 27.78
C THR A 184 -25.30 -15.65 27.56
N MET A 185 -25.63 -14.71 26.62
CA MET A 185 -26.60 -14.46 25.48
C MET A 185 -26.12 -13.34 24.44
N GLN A 186 -26.99 -12.49 23.85
CA GLN A 186 -26.75 -11.40 22.82
C GLN A 186 -27.63 -10.11 23.09
N ILE A 187 -27.60 -8.96 22.36
CA ILE A 187 -28.38 -8.55 21.13
C ILE A 187 -28.18 -7.00 20.81
N ALA A 188 -28.37 -6.52 19.54
CA ALA A 188 -28.42 -5.08 19.08
C ALA A 188 -29.02 -4.97 17.62
N GLU A 189 -29.36 -3.84 16.93
CA GLU A 189 -29.93 -2.46 17.13
C GLU A 189 -30.39 -1.88 15.73
N LYS A 190 -31.10 -0.73 15.57
CA LYS A 190 -31.52 -0.14 14.25
C LYS A 190 -31.98 1.37 14.24
N ASN A 191 -31.38 2.24 13.39
CA ASN A 191 -31.98 3.56 12.96
C ASN A 191 -31.35 4.23 11.67
N LYS A 192 -31.78 5.46 11.26
CA LYS A 192 -31.40 6.17 9.98
C LYS A 192 -30.99 7.67 10.18
N ARG A 193 -30.31 8.30 9.19
CA ARG A 193 -29.52 9.58 9.23
C ARG A 193 -30.04 10.77 8.36
N THR A 194 -29.49 11.98 8.56
CA THR A 194 -29.89 13.29 7.93
C THR A 194 -28.89 13.93 6.93
N THR A 195 -29.27 15.03 6.26
CA THR A 195 -28.48 15.76 5.23
C THR A 195 -27.17 16.38 5.74
N GLU A 196 -27.18 17.05 6.90
CA GLU A 196 -25.94 17.61 7.48
C GLU A 196 -25.02 16.50 8.01
N GLU A 197 -25.59 15.39 8.49
CA GLU A 197 -24.82 14.17 8.79
C GLU A 197 -24.17 13.60 7.52
N TYR A 198 -24.85 13.58 6.37
CA TYR A 198 -24.22 13.18 5.11
C TYR A 198 -23.07 14.10 4.70
N TYR A 199 -23.17 15.42 4.88
CA TYR A 199 -22.03 16.33 4.65
C TYR A 199 -20.86 16.05 5.60
N LYS A 200 -21.12 15.84 6.90
CA LYS A 200 -20.09 15.51 7.90
C LYS A 200 -19.42 14.16 7.63
N LEU A 201 -20.21 13.14 7.25
CA LEU A 201 -19.70 11.83 6.82
C LEU A 201 -18.88 11.95 5.53
N GLY A 202 -19.28 12.81 4.60
CA GLY A 202 -18.52 13.11 3.39
C GLY A 202 -17.15 13.73 3.70
N ASN A 203 -17.10 14.71 4.60
CA ASN A 203 -15.84 15.30 5.08
C ASN A 203 -14.95 14.24 5.75
N HIS A 204 -15.51 13.41 6.64
CA HIS A 204 -14.75 12.36 7.33
C HIS A 204 -14.20 11.30 6.36
N SER A 205 -15.00 10.81 5.40
CA SER A 205 -14.51 9.93 4.34
C SER A 205 -13.41 10.59 3.50
N PHE A 206 -13.52 11.89 3.20
CA PHE A 206 -12.51 12.64 2.43
C PHE A 206 -11.20 12.81 3.20
N GLU A 207 -11.27 13.05 4.52
CA GLU A 207 -10.14 13.13 5.43
C GLU A 207 -9.43 11.77 5.59
N ASN A 208 -10.21 10.67 5.59
CA ASN A 208 -9.69 9.30 5.55
C ASN A 208 -9.19 8.85 4.15
N GLY A 209 -9.23 9.73 3.13
CA GLY A 209 -8.80 9.41 1.76
C GLY A 209 -9.80 8.61 0.90
N ASP A 210 -10.92 8.17 1.45
CA ASP A 210 -12.01 7.51 0.70
C ASP A 210 -12.85 8.54 -0.08
N TYR A 211 -12.29 8.99 -1.21
CA TYR A 211 -12.93 9.95 -2.09
C TYR A 211 -14.24 9.42 -2.72
N ALA A 212 -14.41 8.10 -2.80
CA ALA A 212 -15.61 7.47 -3.37
C ALA A 212 -16.79 7.53 -2.40
N ALA A 213 -16.61 7.11 -1.15
CA ALA A 213 -17.63 7.28 -0.11
C ALA A 213 -17.85 8.75 0.24
N ALA A 214 -16.79 9.59 0.19
CA ALA A 214 -16.93 11.03 0.31
C ALA A 214 -17.88 11.59 -0.75
N PHE A 215 -17.63 11.28 -2.04
CA PHE A 215 -18.50 11.70 -3.14
C PHE A 215 -19.94 11.19 -2.97
N GLU A 216 -20.17 9.92 -2.67
CA GLU A 216 -21.54 9.40 -2.50
C GLU A 216 -22.24 9.96 -1.25
N ASN A 217 -21.52 10.43 -0.24
CA ASN A 217 -22.10 11.15 0.90
C ASN A 217 -22.38 12.63 0.56
N TYR A 218 -21.47 13.32 -0.14
CA TYR A 218 -21.71 14.68 -0.64
C TYR A 218 -22.86 14.73 -1.65
N LYS A 219 -23.00 13.74 -2.52
CA LYS A 219 -24.10 13.59 -3.48
C LYS A 219 -25.46 13.42 -2.79
N LYS A 220 -25.51 12.69 -1.67
CA LYS A 220 -26.72 12.61 -0.81
C LYS A 220 -27.02 13.94 -0.13
N ALA A 221 -26.00 14.67 0.31
CA ALA A 221 -26.18 16.00 0.87
C ALA A 221 -26.67 17.01 -0.19
N LEU A 222 -26.14 16.95 -1.42
CA LEU A 222 -26.55 17.80 -2.55
C LEU A 222 -27.96 17.50 -3.06
N ALA A 223 -28.49 16.29 -2.85
CA ALA A 223 -29.84 15.91 -3.29
C ALA A 223 -30.97 16.66 -2.54
N ASP A 224 -30.70 17.15 -1.34
CA ASP A 224 -31.68 17.83 -0.46
C ASP A 224 -31.03 19.03 0.27
N HIS A 225 -30.16 19.76 -0.42
CA HIS A 225 -29.45 20.91 0.14
C HIS A 225 -30.32 22.19 0.11
N HIS A 226 -30.04 23.12 1.01
CA HIS A 226 -30.61 24.47 0.96
C HIS A 226 -29.57 25.46 0.43
N PRO A 227 -29.81 26.19 -0.68
CA PRO A 227 -28.84 27.12 -1.27
C PRO A 227 -28.31 28.20 -0.32
N ASN A 228 -29.09 28.59 0.69
CA ASN A 228 -28.72 29.60 1.67
C ASN A 228 -28.09 29.03 2.96
N ALA A 229 -27.90 27.71 3.07
CA ALA A 229 -27.22 27.13 4.23
C ALA A 229 -25.70 27.36 4.16
N ALA A 230 -25.10 27.72 5.30
CA ALA A 230 -23.69 28.14 5.35
C ALA A 230 -22.66 27.07 4.94
N TYR A 231 -23.06 25.79 4.89
CA TYR A 231 -22.21 24.71 4.38
C TYR A 231 -22.31 24.50 2.85
N THR A 232 -23.33 25.03 2.17
CA THR A 232 -23.64 24.66 0.78
C THR A 232 -22.56 25.07 -0.23
N PRO A 233 -21.98 26.28 -0.22
CA PRO A 233 -20.84 26.60 -1.09
C PRO A 233 -19.67 25.64 -0.85
N LYS A 234 -19.42 25.28 0.42
CA LYS A 234 -18.33 24.38 0.83
C LYS A 234 -18.62 22.93 0.44
N LEU A 235 -19.88 22.52 0.38
CA LEU A 235 -20.32 21.22 -0.15
C LEU A 235 -20.09 21.13 -1.67
N TYR A 236 -20.43 22.17 -2.45
CA TYR A 236 -20.09 22.23 -3.88
C TYR A 236 -18.58 22.10 -4.08
N PHE A 237 -17.78 22.93 -3.40
CA PHE A 237 -16.32 22.88 -3.42
C PHE A 237 -15.75 21.50 -3.06
N ARG A 238 -16.19 20.89 -1.95
CA ARG A 238 -15.73 19.55 -1.53
C ARG A 238 -16.14 18.44 -2.49
N THR A 239 -17.31 18.53 -3.13
CA THR A 239 -17.76 17.58 -4.15
C THR A 239 -16.86 17.62 -5.38
N VAL A 240 -16.50 18.83 -5.84
CA VAL A 240 -15.58 19.05 -6.96
C VAL A 240 -14.20 18.49 -6.66
N LEU A 241 -13.65 18.72 -5.46
CA LEU A 241 -12.37 18.15 -5.05
C LEU A 241 -12.39 16.61 -4.96
N ALA A 242 -13.51 16.01 -4.52
CA ALA A 242 -13.64 14.55 -4.50
C ALA A 242 -13.64 13.98 -5.92
N LEU A 243 -14.39 14.57 -6.85
CA LEU A 243 -14.38 14.18 -8.26
C LEU A 243 -13.02 14.40 -8.93
N GLU A 244 -12.32 15.50 -8.62
CA GLU A 244 -10.95 15.74 -9.08
C GLU A 244 -9.97 14.66 -8.61
N LYS A 245 -10.07 14.24 -7.34
CA LYS A 245 -9.26 13.15 -6.78
C LYS A 245 -9.60 11.78 -7.38
N MET A 246 -10.83 11.59 -7.86
CA MET A 246 -11.25 10.41 -8.63
C MET A 246 -10.94 10.50 -10.14
N GLY A 247 -10.33 11.59 -10.63
CA GLY A 247 -10.09 11.80 -12.07
C GLY A 247 -11.35 12.13 -12.91
N ARG A 248 -12.51 12.30 -12.28
CA ARG A 248 -13.83 12.45 -12.92
C ARG A 248 -14.09 13.90 -13.32
N TYR A 249 -13.24 14.41 -14.21
CA TYR A 249 -13.14 15.86 -14.49
C TYR A 249 -14.38 16.45 -15.15
N ASP A 250 -15.08 15.76 -16.04
CA ASP A 250 -16.27 16.32 -16.70
C ASP A 250 -17.46 16.44 -15.73
N GLU A 251 -17.68 15.45 -14.85
CA GLU A 251 -18.66 15.57 -13.75
C GLU A 251 -18.28 16.70 -12.78
N ALA A 252 -16.99 16.89 -12.50
CA ALA A 252 -16.53 18.01 -11.69
C ALA A 252 -16.84 19.37 -12.35
N LEU A 253 -16.69 19.47 -13.68
CA LEU A 253 -17.07 20.65 -14.45
C LEU A 253 -18.60 20.87 -14.48
N GLU A 254 -19.42 19.82 -14.46
CA GLU A 254 -20.87 19.94 -14.28
C GLU A 254 -21.25 20.49 -12.90
N ILE A 255 -20.65 19.97 -11.82
CA ILE A 255 -20.89 20.46 -10.46
C ILE A 255 -20.40 21.90 -10.29
N ILE A 256 -19.28 22.29 -10.88
CA ILE A 256 -18.85 23.70 -10.99
C ILE A 256 -19.90 24.55 -11.72
N THR A 257 -20.42 24.05 -12.85
CA THR A 257 -21.43 24.75 -13.66
C THR A 257 -22.78 24.90 -12.93
N GLN A 258 -23.09 24.01 -11.98
CA GLN A 258 -24.22 24.17 -11.06
C GLN A 258 -23.90 25.17 -9.95
N GLY A 259 -22.74 25.04 -9.30
CA GLY A 259 -22.31 25.93 -8.21
C GLY A 259 -22.22 27.40 -8.64
N LEU A 260 -21.62 27.69 -9.81
CA LEU A 260 -21.50 29.05 -10.34
C LEU A 260 -22.82 29.67 -10.82
N LYS A 261 -23.90 28.88 -11.00
CA LYS A 261 -25.25 29.42 -11.24
C LYS A 261 -25.91 29.91 -9.94
N LEU A 262 -25.55 29.32 -8.80
CA LEU A 262 -26.03 29.72 -7.48
C LEU A 262 -25.13 30.79 -6.84
N TYR A 263 -23.83 30.72 -7.12
CA TYR A 263 -22.79 31.57 -6.53
C TYR A 263 -21.86 32.13 -7.62
N PRO A 264 -22.27 33.14 -8.40
CA PRO A 264 -21.48 33.67 -9.52
C PRO A 264 -20.11 34.22 -9.10
N ASP A 265 -20.02 34.80 -7.90
CA ASP A 265 -18.81 35.43 -7.35
C ASP A 265 -17.89 34.43 -6.60
N PHE A 266 -18.08 33.12 -6.78
CA PHE A 266 -17.30 32.08 -6.11
C PHE A 266 -15.98 31.81 -6.86
N THR A 267 -15.02 32.72 -6.69
CA THR A 267 -13.70 32.72 -7.36
C THR A 267 -12.97 31.36 -7.28
N ASP A 268 -13.04 30.64 -6.15
CA ASP A 268 -12.42 29.32 -5.97
C ASP A 268 -12.89 28.28 -7.00
N LEU A 269 -14.20 28.27 -7.34
CA LEU A 269 -14.73 27.35 -8.35
C LEU A 269 -14.23 27.72 -9.76
N VAL A 270 -14.05 29.01 -10.06
CA VAL A 270 -13.47 29.48 -11.34
C VAL A 270 -11.98 29.11 -11.43
N PHE A 271 -11.25 29.18 -10.31
CA PHE A 271 -9.86 28.69 -10.23
C PHE A 271 -9.78 27.18 -10.47
N ILE A 272 -10.60 26.38 -9.78
CA ILE A 272 -10.62 24.92 -9.98
C ILE A 272 -11.06 24.58 -11.42
N GLN A 273 -12.02 25.32 -12.00
CA GLN A 273 -12.39 25.15 -13.41
C GLN A 273 -11.17 25.37 -14.34
N GLY A 274 -10.34 26.38 -14.07
CA GLY A 274 -9.07 26.59 -14.76
C GLY A 274 -8.10 25.40 -14.61
N SER A 275 -7.93 24.89 -13.39
CA SER A 275 -7.10 23.70 -13.09
C SER A 275 -7.58 22.45 -13.85
N LEU A 276 -8.87 22.15 -13.80
CA LEU A 276 -9.46 20.98 -14.48
C LEU A 276 -9.35 21.08 -16.00
N LEU A 277 -9.59 22.28 -16.58
CA LEU A 277 -9.39 22.49 -18.01
C LEU A 277 -7.91 22.37 -18.42
N CYS A 278 -6.96 22.74 -17.55
CA CYS A 278 -5.54 22.47 -17.77
C CYS A 278 -5.24 20.96 -17.81
N LYS A 279 -5.77 20.18 -16.86
CA LYS A 279 -5.65 18.71 -16.84
C LYS A 279 -6.28 18.03 -18.05
N GLN A 280 -7.34 18.61 -18.62
CA GLN A 280 -7.94 18.17 -19.88
C GLN A 280 -7.23 18.70 -21.15
N GLY A 281 -6.07 19.36 -21.04
CA GLY A 281 -5.33 19.92 -22.18
C GLY A 281 -6.02 21.11 -22.87
N LYS A 282 -7.09 21.67 -22.27
CA LYS A 282 -7.88 22.80 -22.79
C LYS A 282 -7.22 24.14 -22.41
N THR A 283 -5.90 24.24 -22.61
CA THR A 283 -4.99 25.24 -22.02
C THR A 283 -5.41 26.69 -22.25
N THR A 284 -5.86 27.05 -23.46
CA THR A 284 -6.31 28.42 -23.77
C THR A 284 -7.53 28.85 -22.97
N LEU A 285 -8.42 27.91 -22.61
CA LEU A 285 -9.56 28.17 -21.72
C LEU A 285 -9.11 28.29 -20.27
N ALA A 286 -8.16 27.45 -19.83
CA ALA A 286 -7.56 27.55 -18.50
C ALA A 286 -6.91 28.93 -18.27
N ILE A 287 -6.06 29.39 -19.20
CA ILE A 287 -5.45 30.73 -19.16
C ILE A 287 -6.52 31.83 -19.04
N LYS A 288 -7.58 31.75 -19.85
CA LYS A 288 -8.69 32.72 -19.81
C LYS A 288 -9.39 32.74 -18.44
N LEU A 289 -9.65 31.57 -17.83
CA LEU A 289 -10.29 31.48 -16.52
C LEU A 289 -9.38 31.95 -15.38
N LEU A 290 -8.07 31.74 -15.47
CA LEU A 290 -7.13 32.27 -14.47
C LEU A 290 -7.02 33.79 -14.54
N HIS A 291 -7.03 34.38 -15.74
CA HIS A 291 -7.18 35.84 -15.90
C HIS A 291 -8.56 36.38 -15.53
N GLN A 292 -9.61 35.55 -15.51
CA GLN A 292 -10.92 35.91 -14.96
C GLN A 292 -10.90 35.87 -13.42
N CYS A 293 -10.33 34.83 -12.84
CA CYS A 293 -10.12 34.65 -11.41
C CYS A 293 -9.40 35.86 -10.78
N MET A 294 -8.28 36.30 -11.39
CA MET A 294 -7.55 37.51 -10.97
C MET A 294 -8.30 38.84 -11.21
N LYS A 295 -9.42 38.84 -11.94
CA LYS A 295 -10.31 40.00 -12.13
C LYS A 295 -11.52 40.00 -11.21
N MET A 296 -11.94 38.83 -10.73
CA MET A 296 -13.04 38.70 -9.76
C MET A 296 -12.60 39.11 -8.36
N GLY A 297 -11.33 38.86 -8.00
CA GLY A 297 -10.81 39.14 -6.66
C GLY A 297 -11.22 38.08 -5.64
N GLU A 298 -11.00 38.38 -4.37
CA GLU A 298 -11.25 37.43 -3.28
C GLU A 298 -12.75 37.12 -3.14
N ALA A 299 -13.10 35.84 -3.07
CA ALA A 299 -14.49 35.41 -2.89
C ALA A 299 -15.04 35.87 -1.53
N PRO A 300 -16.37 36.09 -1.39
CA PRO A 300 -16.98 36.44 -0.10
C PRO A 300 -16.58 35.45 1.01
N LEU A 301 -16.31 35.95 2.23
CA LEU A 301 -15.71 35.20 3.34
C LEU A 301 -16.42 33.87 3.71
N HIS A 302 -17.73 33.77 3.45
CA HIS A 302 -18.50 32.53 3.68
C HIS A 302 -18.34 31.47 2.58
N MET A 303 -17.90 31.89 1.38
CA MET A 303 -17.59 31.04 0.23
C MET A 303 -16.09 30.70 0.15
N ASN A 304 -15.19 31.65 0.47
CA ASN A 304 -13.74 31.47 0.39
C ASN A 304 -13.30 30.15 1.08
N CYS A 305 -12.65 29.28 0.31
CA CYS A 305 -12.09 28.00 0.73
C CYS A 305 -10.57 27.91 0.52
N MET A 306 -9.99 28.72 -0.37
CA MET A 306 -8.57 28.69 -0.73
C MET A 306 -7.97 30.10 -0.84
N ALA A 307 -7.18 30.50 0.15
CA ALA A 307 -6.45 31.77 0.09
C ALA A 307 -5.49 31.82 -1.12
N GLY A 308 -5.53 32.93 -1.87
CA GLY A 308 -4.61 33.24 -2.96
C GLY A 308 -5.04 32.81 -4.36
N VAL A 309 -6.27 32.31 -4.54
CA VAL A 309 -6.78 31.87 -5.86
C VAL A 309 -6.83 33.02 -6.87
N GLU A 310 -7.27 34.17 -6.41
CA GLU A 310 -7.34 35.46 -7.12
C GLU A 310 -5.97 36.11 -7.37
N SER A 311 -4.88 35.53 -6.87
CA SER A 311 -3.55 36.13 -6.90
C SER A 311 -2.43 35.11 -7.11
N TYR A 312 -1.63 34.80 -6.09
CA TYR A 312 -0.39 34.04 -6.22
C TYR A 312 -0.58 32.59 -6.71
N ARG A 313 -1.75 31.96 -6.46
CA ARG A 313 -2.06 30.62 -7.00
C ARG A 313 -2.41 30.64 -8.48
N ALA A 314 -3.21 31.62 -8.95
CA ALA A 314 -3.48 31.77 -10.38
C ALA A 314 -2.19 32.11 -11.16
N LEU A 315 -1.35 32.98 -10.60
CA LEU A 315 -0.02 33.28 -11.14
C LEU A 315 0.86 32.03 -11.21
N HIS A 316 0.89 31.19 -10.16
CA HIS A 316 1.67 29.96 -10.19
C HIS A 316 1.14 28.93 -11.20
N LEU A 317 -0.18 28.71 -11.26
CA LEU A 317 -0.76 27.79 -12.25
C LEU A 317 -0.57 28.29 -13.69
N LEU A 318 -0.56 29.61 -13.92
CA LEU A 318 -0.11 30.18 -15.20
C LEU A 318 1.37 29.85 -15.46
N SER A 319 2.28 29.95 -14.48
CA SER A 319 3.67 29.57 -14.69
C SER A 319 3.86 28.09 -15.06
N GLN A 320 3.06 27.20 -14.47
CA GLN A 320 3.04 25.78 -14.82
C GLN A 320 2.50 25.56 -16.24
N ILE A 321 1.45 26.28 -16.63
CA ILE A 321 0.90 26.25 -17.99
C ILE A 321 1.94 26.71 -19.02
N TYR A 322 2.60 27.86 -18.82
CA TYR A 322 3.61 28.36 -19.75
C TYR A 322 4.86 27.46 -19.79
N TYR A 323 5.24 26.84 -18.66
CA TYR A 323 6.30 25.83 -18.63
C TYR A 323 5.96 24.64 -19.54
N GLU A 324 4.72 24.12 -19.46
CA GLU A 324 4.25 23.01 -20.30
C GLU A 324 4.02 23.40 -21.78
N LEU A 325 4.01 24.69 -22.10
CA LEU A 325 4.05 25.20 -23.47
C LEU A 325 5.49 25.42 -24.00
N ASP A 326 6.52 25.02 -23.23
CA ASP A 326 7.94 25.33 -23.45
C ASP A 326 8.27 26.85 -23.48
N ASP A 327 7.34 27.73 -23.08
CA ASP A 327 7.57 29.17 -22.92
C ASP A 327 8.17 29.46 -21.54
N TYR A 328 9.46 29.16 -21.41
CA TYR A 328 10.19 29.30 -20.16
C TYR A 328 10.43 30.75 -19.72
N GLU A 329 10.16 31.77 -20.56
CA GLU A 329 10.29 33.18 -20.16
C GLU A 329 8.99 33.70 -19.54
N GLU A 330 7.82 33.47 -20.15
CA GLU A 330 6.55 33.77 -19.47
C GLU A 330 6.36 32.90 -18.23
N ALA A 331 6.76 31.62 -18.26
CA ALA A 331 6.74 30.78 -17.07
C ALA A 331 7.56 31.41 -15.92
N TYR A 332 8.80 31.81 -16.18
CA TYR A 332 9.66 32.48 -15.19
C TYR A 332 9.07 33.81 -14.72
N HIS A 333 8.48 34.60 -15.63
CA HIS A 333 7.78 35.85 -15.32
C HIS A 333 6.58 35.64 -14.38
N TYR A 334 5.79 34.59 -14.57
CA TYR A 334 4.69 34.23 -13.68
C TYR A 334 5.17 33.66 -12.33
N CYS A 335 6.27 32.90 -12.29
CA CYS A 335 6.90 32.51 -11.01
C CYS A 335 7.34 33.75 -10.21
N LEU A 336 8.03 34.71 -10.85
CA LEU A 336 8.44 35.97 -10.22
C LEU A 336 7.24 36.74 -9.66
N LYS A 337 6.17 36.89 -10.44
CA LYS A 337 4.93 37.56 -9.98
C LYS A 337 4.36 36.88 -8.74
N ALA A 338 4.19 35.56 -8.77
CA ALA A 338 3.64 34.80 -7.63
C ALA A 338 4.46 35.00 -6.34
N LEU A 339 5.79 34.92 -6.45
CA LEU A 339 6.72 35.09 -5.32
C LEU A 339 6.77 36.54 -4.81
N HIS A 340 6.69 37.54 -5.70
CA HIS A 340 6.59 38.95 -5.28
C HIS A 340 5.24 39.28 -4.62
N THR A 341 4.15 38.63 -5.05
CA THR A 341 2.82 38.77 -4.43
C THR A 341 2.75 38.09 -3.06
N ASN A 342 3.39 36.93 -2.88
CA ASN A 342 3.48 36.27 -1.58
C ASN A 342 4.82 35.51 -1.43
N PRO A 343 5.84 36.12 -0.80
CA PRO A 343 7.14 35.48 -0.58
C PRO A 343 7.12 34.24 0.33
N ARG A 344 5.99 33.91 0.97
CA ARG A 344 5.82 32.67 1.74
C ARG A 344 5.16 31.54 0.94
N TYR A 345 4.71 31.81 -0.28
CA TYR A 345 4.15 30.79 -1.17
C TYR A 345 5.28 30.21 -2.03
N MET A 346 5.94 29.17 -1.52
CA MET A 346 7.20 28.65 -2.09
C MET A 346 7.02 27.79 -3.35
N GLU A 347 5.81 27.31 -3.64
CA GLU A 347 5.49 26.44 -4.78
C GLU A 347 6.11 26.88 -6.14
N PRO A 348 6.13 28.19 -6.52
CA PRO A 348 6.72 28.61 -7.79
C PRO A 348 8.24 28.39 -7.87
N LEU A 349 8.94 28.16 -6.74
CA LEU A 349 10.36 27.89 -6.73
C LEU A 349 10.69 26.53 -7.37
N TYR A 350 9.80 25.54 -7.31
CA TYR A 350 9.97 24.24 -8.00
C TYR A 350 10.04 24.46 -9.53
N THR A 351 9.02 25.12 -10.08
CA THR A 351 8.96 25.52 -11.49
C THR A 351 10.14 26.41 -11.86
N MET A 352 10.57 27.32 -10.98
CA MET A 352 11.71 28.20 -11.21
C MET A 352 13.05 27.43 -11.27
N VAL A 353 13.33 26.50 -10.34
CA VAL A 353 14.58 25.72 -10.33
C VAL A 353 14.65 24.79 -11.54
N LYS A 354 13.52 24.22 -11.97
CA LYS A 354 13.39 23.44 -13.21
C LYS A 354 13.78 24.25 -14.45
N ILE A 355 13.23 25.46 -14.60
CA ILE A 355 13.59 26.41 -15.68
C ILE A 355 15.08 26.78 -15.63
N LEU A 356 15.60 27.13 -14.45
CA LEU A 356 16.98 27.60 -14.30
C LEU A 356 18.00 26.48 -14.53
N SER A 357 17.69 25.25 -14.11
CA SER A 357 18.54 24.06 -14.32
C SER A 357 18.62 23.68 -15.80
N GLY A 358 17.53 23.86 -16.55
CA GLY A 358 17.51 23.64 -18.00
C GLY A 358 18.42 24.61 -18.78
N LYS A 359 18.66 25.82 -18.27
CA LYS A 359 19.47 26.87 -18.93
C LYS A 359 21.00 26.74 -18.68
N GLN A 360 21.49 25.55 -18.30
CA GLN A 360 22.91 25.25 -18.01
C GLN A 360 23.63 26.26 -17.09
N ARG A 361 22.91 26.84 -16.11
CA ARG A 361 23.47 27.81 -15.16
C ARG A 361 24.29 27.10 -14.08
N ASP A 362 25.25 27.83 -13.50
CA ASP A 362 25.96 27.31 -12.33
C ASP A 362 25.00 27.07 -11.15
N ILE A 363 25.24 26.00 -10.41
CA ILE A 363 24.38 25.59 -9.30
C ILE A 363 24.47 26.55 -8.11
N GLY A 364 25.59 27.27 -7.95
CA GLY A 364 25.74 28.38 -7.01
C GLY A 364 24.86 29.57 -7.38
N ASP A 365 24.84 29.97 -8.65
CA ASP A 365 23.95 31.04 -9.15
C ASP A 365 22.47 30.69 -8.96
N ILE A 366 22.07 29.45 -9.25
CA ILE A 366 20.69 28.99 -9.02
C ILE A 366 20.34 29.08 -7.54
N LYS A 367 21.19 28.54 -6.66
CA LYS A 367 20.98 28.60 -5.20
C LYS A 367 20.88 30.04 -4.69
N ALA A 368 21.84 30.89 -5.02
CA ALA A 368 21.85 32.29 -4.60
C ALA A 368 20.61 33.05 -5.11
N LYS A 369 20.17 32.77 -6.35
CA LYS A 369 18.96 33.39 -6.89
C LYS A 369 17.70 32.92 -6.16
N ILE A 370 17.61 31.65 -5.79
CA ILE A 370 16.46 31.09 -5.05
C ILE A 370 16.44 31.55 -3.59
N GLU A 371 17.59 31.47 -2.89
CA GLU A 371 17.75 31.99 -1.52
C GLU A 371 17.40 33.49 -1.44
N SER A 372 17.63 34.28 -2.51
CA SER A 372 17.27 35.71 -2.54
C SER A 372 15.77 36.04 -2.39
N PHE A 373 14.86 35.10 -2.68
CA PHE A 373 13.42 35.32 -2.46
C PHE A 373 12.98 35.05 -1.01
N LEU A 374 13.80 34.32 -0.25
CA LEU A 374 13.51 33.87 1.11
C LEU A 374 14.04 34.85 2.17
N GLY A 375 14.83 35.84 1.75
CA GLY A 375 15.43 36.85 2.62
C GLY A 375 16.78 36.42 3.21
N THR A 376 17.28 37.16 4.19
CA THR A 376 18.63 36.95 4.76
C THR A 376 18.70 35.86 5.83
N ASN A 377 17.56 35.50 6.43
CA ASN A 377 17.49 34.70 7.66
C ASN A 377 16.64 33.43 7.46
N LEU A 378 17.12 32.56 6.57
CA LEU A 378 16.54 31.23 6.30
C LEU A 378 16.44 30.38 7.57
N ASP A 379 15.26 29.81 7.84
CA ASP A 379 15.02 28.90 8.96
C ASP A 379 15.08 27.41 8.54
N GLY A 380 14.89 26.51 9.52
CA GLY A 380 14.93 25.06 9.26
C GLY A 380 13.88 24.55 8.26
N ARG A 381 12.71 25.20 8.17
CA ARG A 381 11.64 24.86 7.22
C ARG A 381 11.99 25.34 5.82
N ASP A 382 12.55 26.55 5.70
CA ASP A 382 13.04 27.05 4.40
C ASP A 382 14.10 26.10 3.84
N TYR A 383 15.02 25.64 4.69
CA TYR A 383 16.03 24.64 4.30
C TYR A 383 15.46 23.25 3.98
N MET A 384 14.35 22.83 4.61
CA MET A 384 13.63 21.61 4.21
C MET A 384 13.04 21.74 2.79
N ILE A 385 12.37 22.87 2.50
CA ILE A 385 11.75 23.13 1.20
C ILE A 385 12.83 23.22 0.10
N LEU A 386 13.96 23.89 0.37
CA LEU A 386 15.10 23.91 -0.55
C LEU A 386 15.68 22.51 -0.78
N GLY A 387 15.74 21.67 0.26
CA GLY A 387 16.15 20.27 0.14
C GLY A 387 15.27 19.50 -0.83
N ASP A 388 13.95 19.62 -0.68
CA ASP A 388 12.94 18.94 -1.51
C ASP A 388 12.91 19.43 -2.97
N ILE A 389 13.01 20.75 -3.20
CA ILE A 389 13.13 21.33 -4.55
C ILE A 389 14.37 20.80 -5.28
N PHE A 390 15.54 20.80 -4.62
CA PHE A 390 16.77 20.30 -5.24
C PHE A 390 16.81 18.76 -5.33
N PHE A 391 16.05 18.03 -4.50
CA PHE A 391 15.87 16.59 -4.65
C PHE A 391 15.04 16.30 -5.91
N THR A 392 13.94 17.03 -6.11
CA THR A 392 13.03 16.90 -7.26
C THR A 392 13.73 17.14 -8.61
N GLU A 393 14.70 18.06 -8.69
CA GLU A 393 15.53 18.27 -9.88
C GLU A 393 16.83 17.42 -9.90
N GLU A 394 16.83 16.28 -9.19
CA GLU A 394 17.89 15.26 -9.21
C GLU A 394 19.25 15.76 -8.69
N LYS A 395 19.29 16.87 -7.93
CA LYS A 395 20.51 17.49 -7.38
C LYS A 395 20.80 16.99 -5.97
N TYR A 396 20.85 15.67 -5.80
CA TYR A 396 20.91 14.98 -4.50
C TYR A 396 22.00 15.49 -3.53
N THR A 397 23.17 15.89 -4.04
CA THR A 397 24.26 16.47 -3.21
C THR A 397 23.90 17.86 -2.64
N VAL A 398 23.16 18.66 -3.41
CA VAL A 398 22.66 19.98 -3.00
C VAL A 398 21.47 19.83 -2.04
N ALA A 399 20.56 18.92 -2.36
CA ALA A 399 19.43 18.55 -1.51
C ALA A 399 19.89 18.07 -0.12
N TYR A 400 20.85 17.14 -0.08
CA TYR A 400 21.46 16.65 1.16
C TYR A 400 22.09 17.80 1.97
N ALA A 401 22.83 18.71 1.32
CA ALA A 401 23.41 19.86 2.00
C ALA A 401 22.34 20.80 2.60
N TYR A 402 21.18 20.95 1.95
CA TYR A 402 20.06 21.73 2.49
C TYR A 402 19.34 21.02 3.65
N PHE A 403 19.07 19.72 3.55
CA PHE A 403 18.55 18.96 4.69
C PHE A 403 19.54 18.96 5.89
N SER A 404 20.85 18.91 5.63
CA SER A 404 21.87 19.08 6.67
C SER A 404 21.89 20.50 7.28
N LYS A 405 21.57 21.56 6.53
CA LYS A 405 21.33 22.90 7.12
C LYS A 405 20.08 22.88 8.01
N ALA A 406 18.98 22.27 7.55
CA ALA A 406 17.72 22.20 8.29
C ALA A 406 17.84 21.49 9.65
N GLU A 407 18.59 20.38 9.68
CA GLU A 407 18.86 19.54 10.86
C GLU A 407 19.50 20.31 12.04
N VAL A 408 20.26 21.37 11.75
CA VAL A 408 20.86 22.25 12.77
C VAL A 408 19.78 22.97 13.60
N PHE A 409 18.66 23.33 12.96
CA PHE A 409 17.52 24.00 13.59
C PHE A 409 16.49 22.99 14.13
N ILE A 410 16.21 21.93 13.36
CA ILE A 410 15.14 20.96 13.64
C ILE A 410 15.76 19.56 13.74
N LYS A 411 16.28 19.24 14.93
CA LYS A 411 16.97 17.98 15.20
C LYS A 411 16.01 16.78 15.17
N ASN A 412 16.50 15.64 14.68
CA ASN A 412 15.83 14.34 14.70
C ASN A 412 14.43 14.32 14.06
N HIS A 413 14.17 15.20 13.09
CA HIS A 413 12.88 15.30 12.41
C HIS A 413 12.75 14.25 11.30
N GLU A 414 11.72 13.40 11.35
CA GLU A 414 11.46 12.32 10.37
C GLU A 414 11.64 12.75 8.90
N LYS A 415 11.01 13.85 8.46
CA LYS A 415 11.11 14.35 7.07
C LYS A 415 12.55 14.79 6.67
N ILE A 416 13.38 15.23 7.62
CA ILE A 416 14.79 15.60 7.36
C ILE A 416 15.65 14.34 7.26
N LEU A 417 15.47 13.39 8.19
CA LEU A 417 16.14 12.09 8.17
C LEU A 417 15.80 11.34 6.87
N TYR A 418 14.52 11.28 6.51
CA TYR A 418 14.05 10.63 5.29
C TYR A 418 14.60 11.32 4.03
N GLY A 419 14.59 12.66 3.98
CA GLY A 419 15.20 13.42 2.87
C GLY A 419 16.70 13.15 2.71
N LYS A 420 17.46 13.12 3.81
CA LYS A 420 18.89 12.75 3.82
C LYS A 420 19.12 11.30 3.38
N GLY A 421 18.30 10.37 3.88
CA GLY A 421 18.33 8.96 3.49
C GLY A 421 18.06 8.75 2.00
N MET A 422 17.03 9.42 1.46
CA MET A 422 16.70 9.37 0.03
C MET A 422 17.80 9.97 -0.84
N CYS A 423 18.40 11.10 -0.43
CA CYS A 423 19.57 11.66 -1.13
C CYS A 423 20.72 10.65 -1.20
N GLN A 424 21.04 9.99 -0.08
CA GLN A 424 22.12 8.99 -0.03
C GLN A 424 21.80 7.71 -0.81
N LEU A 425 20.52 7.30 -0.85
CA LEU A 425 20.03 6.18 -1.66
C LEU A 425 20.21 6.46 -3.16
N CYS A 426 19.81 7.64 -3.64
CA CYS A 426 20.02 8.07 -5.02
C CYS A 426 21.51 8.29 -5.36
N LEU A 427 22.33 8.67 -4.38
CA LEU A 427 23.80 8.73 -4.49
C LEU A 427 24.49 7.35 -4.33
N LYS A 428 23.72 6.26 -4.24
CA LYS A 428 24.19 4.86 -4.16
C LYS A 428 25.02 4.54 -2.90
N GLN A 429 24.92 5.40 -1.88
CA GLN A 429 25.54 5.24 -0.57
C GLN A 429 24.62 4.45 0.37
N TYR A 430 24.22 3.24 -0.04
CA TYR A 430 23.14 2.47 0.60
C TYR A 430 23.35 2.25 2.12
N ASN A 431 24.60 2.11 2.58
CA ASN A 431 24.92 1.94 4.00
C ASN A 431 24.72 3.24 4.82
N GLU A 432 24.92 4.42 4.23
CA GLU A 432 24.65 5.71 4.90
C GLU A 432 23.15 6.05 4.83
N ALA A 433 22.51 5.75 3.69
CA ALA A 433 21.07 5.84 3.52
C ALA A 433 20.31 5.02 4.57
N TYR A 434 20.72 3.76 4.77
CA TYR A 434 20.14 2.86 5.77
C TYR A 434 20.12 3.45 7.18
N LYS A 435 21.21 4.12 7.63
CA LYS A 435 21.29 4.72 8.98
C LYS A 435 20.20 5.78 9.18
N TYR A 436 20.03 6.69 8.22
CA TYR A 436 19.00 7.73 8.32
C TYR A 436 17.58 7.16 8.32
N PHE A 437 17.33 6.06 7.59
CA PHE A 437 16.05 5.36 7.68
C PHE A 437 15.90 4.55 8.97
N GLU A 438 16.97 4.11 9.64
CA GLU A 438 16.97 3.39 10.93
C GLU A 438 16.66 4.30 12.13
N GLU A 439 16.98 5.60 12.04
CA GLU A 439 16.66 6.59 13.08
C GLU A 439 15.15 6.89 13.19
N ILE A 440 14.38 6.71 12.11
CA ILE A 440 12.91 6.90 12.09
C ILE A 440 12.23 5.68 12.73
N ARG A 441 11.64 5.80 13.93
CA ARG A 441 11.14 4.65 14.71
C ARG A 441 9.62 4.54 14.81
N ASP A 442 8.94 5.63 14.47
CA ASP A 442 7.50 5.87 14.53
C ASP A 442 7.16 7.05 13.61
N GLY A 443 5.89 7.49 13.60
CA GLY A 443 5.40 8.56 12.73
C GLY A 443 4.83 8.07 11.38
N GLU A 444 4.28 9.01 10.62
CA GLU A 444 3.60 8.75 9.33
C GLU A 444 4.53 8.11 8.28
N ILE A 445 5.82 8.40 8.38
CA ILE A 445 6.85 7.98 7.40
C ILE A 445 7.52 6.65 7.80
N TYR A 446 7.22 6.10 8.98
CA TYR A 446 7.87 4.89 9.50
C TYR A 446 7.81 3.70 8.52
N GLU A 447 6.65 3.46 7.92
CA GLU A 447 6.46 2.35 6.97
C GLU A 447 7.37 2.51 5.74
N GLU A 448 7.33 3.67 5.10
CA GLU A 448 8.20 4.01 3.96
C GLU A 448 9.68 3.91 4.32
N ALA A 449 10.07 4.35 5.51
CA ALA A 449 11.44 4.23 6.02
C ALA A 449 11.88 2.77 6.16
N VAL A 450 11.02 1.87 6.67
CA VAL A 450 11.31 0.42 6.74
C VAL A 450 11.45 -0.18 5.35
N TYR A 451 10.62 0.21 4.38
CA TYR A 451 10.83 -0.19 2.98
C TYR A 451 12.14 0.33 2.39
N ARG A 452 12.53 1.59 2.69
CA ARG A 452 13.85 2.10 2.24
C ARG A 452 15.02 1.39 2.92
N ARG A 453 14.91 0.96 4.19
CA ARG A 453 15.90 0.07 4.82
C ARG A 453 16.04 -1.25 4.05
N ALA A 454 14.92 -1.90 3.75
CA ALA A 454 14.90 -3.13 2.97
C ALA A 454 15.55 -2.92 1.60
N LEU A 455 15.17 -1.86 0.88
CA LEU A 455 15.74 -1.51 -0.42
C LEU A 455 17.26 -1.26 -0.36
N CYS A 456 17.75 -0.55 0.67
CA CYS A 456 19.18 -0.35 0.88
C CYS A 456 19.92 -1.68 1.08
N LYS A 457 19.30 -2.68 1.72
CA LYS A 457 19.87 -4.03 1.91
C LYS A 457 19.80 -4.87 0.63
N ILE A 458 18.70 -4.80 -0.14
CA ILE A 458 18.58 -5.44 -1.47
C ILE A 458 19.67 -4.90 -2.42
N LEU A 459 19.77 -3.58 -2.58
CA LEU A 459 20.72 -2.94 -3.50
C LEU A 459 22.19 -3.07 -3.08
N SER A 460 22.46 -3.48 -1.84
CA SER A 460 23.81 -3.83 -1.35
C SER A 460 24.04 -5.35 -1.19
N GLY A 461 23.16 -6.20 -1.74
CA GLY A 461 23.31 -7.65 -1.75
C GLY A 461 23.10 -8.35 -0.40
N GLN A 462 22.64 -7.63 0.63
CA GLN A 462 22.46 -8.13 1.99
C GLN A 462 21.06 -8.76 2.16
N MET A 463 20.75 -9.77 1.35
CA MET A 463 19.38 -10.30 1.16
C MET A 463 18.72 -10.77 2.47
N ASP A 464 19.46 -11.44 3.38
CA ASP A 464 18.92 -11.86 4.69
C ASP A 464 18.53 -10.66 5.58
N GLN A 465 19.25 -9.54 5.48
CA GLN A 465 18.93 -8.32 6.24
C GLN A 465 17.76 -7.56 5.61
N ALA A 466 17.56 -7.68 4.29
CA ALA A 466 16.34 -7.20 3.64
C ALA A 466 15.11 -8.00 4.11
N VAL A 467 15.22 -9.33 4.21
CA VAL A 467 14.16 -10.19 4.77
C VAL A 467 13.84 -9.81 6.22
N GLN A 468 14.85 -9.54 7.05
CA GLN A 468 14.65 -9.09 8.43
C GLN A 468 13.91 -7.74 8.50
N ALA A 469 14.27 -6.76 7.64
CA ALA A 469 13.58 -5.48 7.57
C ALA A 469 12.12 -5.61 7.12
N LEU A 470 11.84 -6.43 6.09
CA LEU A 470 10.48 -6.71 5.59
C LEU A 470 9.63 -7.55 6.55
N GLY A 471 10.24 -8.17 7.56
CA GLY A 471 9.56 -8.92 8.62
C GLY A 471 9.05 -8.07 9.80
N VAL A 472 9.37 -6.76 9.82
CA VAL A 472 8.92 -5.79 10.84
C VAL A 472 7.49 -5.33 10.58
N LEU A 473 7.15 -5.05 9.32
CA LEU A 473 5.81 -4.69 8.90
C LEU A 473 5.00 -5.98 8.73
N ARG A 474 4.03 -6.26 9.60
CA ARG A 474 3.20 -7.49 9.53
C ARG A 474 1.71 -7.24 9.30
N ASN A 475 1.32 -5.97 9.22
CA ASN A 475 -0.07 -5.57 9.05
C ASN A 475 -0.58 -6.03 7.67
N PRO A 476 -1.80 -6.61 7.53
CA PRO A 476 -2.29 -7.13 6.25
C PRO A 476 -2.27 -6.14 5.08
N GLU A 477 -2.47 -4.85 5.37
CA GLU A 477 -2.38 -3.72 4.42
C GLU A 477 -1.02 -3.66 3.68
N ASN A 478 0.04 -4.20 4.29
CA ASN A 478 1.38 -4.21 3.74
C ASN A 478 1.71 -5.44 2.88
N ASN A 479 0.83 -6.44 2.78
CA ASN A 479 1.17 -7.75 2.21
C ASN A 479 1.58 -7.67 0.73
N HIS A 480 0.84 -6.93 -0.11
CA HIS A 480 1.17 -6.78 -1.54
C HIS A 480 2.48 -6.01 -1.74
N LYS A 481 2.73 -5.00 -0.91
CA LYS A 481 3.94 -4.17 -0.91
C LYS A 481 5.17 -4.95 -0.45
N ARG A 482 5.05 -5.78 0.59
CA ARG A 482 6.06 -6.77 1.01
C ARG A 482 6.31 -7.82 -0.06
N MET A 483 5.28 -8.38 -0.69
CA MET A 483 5.43 -9.36 -1.77
C MET A 483 6.29 -8.82 -2.90
N VAL A 484 5.99 -7.62 -3.42
CA VAL A 484 6.78 -6.98 -4.48
C VAL A 484 8.24 -6.76 -4.07
N TYR A 485 8.51 -6.39 -2.82
CA TYR A 485 9.88 -6.24 -2.31
C TYR A 485 10.62 -7.58 -2.10
N TYR A 486 9.93 -8.64 -1.67
CA TYR A 486 10.50 -9.99 -1.59
C TYR A 486 10.83 -10.53 -2.99
N VAL A 487 9.95 -10.32 -3.97
CA VAL A 487 10.14 -10.74 -5.35
C VAL A 487 11.23 -9.94 -6.05
N LEU A 488 11.36 -8.62 -5.80
CA LEU A 488 12.53 -7.85 -6.21
C LEU A 488 13.83 -8.45 -5.65
N LYS A 489 13.83 -8.78 -4.34
CA LYS A 489 14.97 -9.40 -3.67
C LYS A 489 15.32 -10.76 -4.30
N ASP A 490 14.35 -11.61 -4.62
CA ASP A 490 14.60 -12.92 -5.25
C ASP A 490 15.05 -12.80 -6.72
N LEU A 491 14.49 -11.85 -7.49
CA LEU A 491 14.94 -11.51 -8.85
C LEU A 491 16.42 -11.08 -8.88
N LEU A 492 16.84 -10.24 -7.94
CA LEU A 492 18.21 -9.74 -7.86
C LEU A 492 19.20 -10.76 -7.24
N ASP A 493 18.68 -11.74 -6.49
CA ASP A 493 19.38 -12.92 -5.98
C ASP A 493 19.35 -14.12 -6.97
N GLU A 494 18.98 -13.85 -8.23
CA GLU A 494 18.93 -14.77 -9.39
C GLU A 494 18.08 -16.05 -9.17
N LYS A 495 17.05 -15.97 -8.33
CA LYS A 495 16.11 -17.06 -8.06
C LYS A 495 14.93 -17.06 -9.02
N THR A 496 14.43 -18.26 -9.31
CA THR A 496 13.17 -18.43 -10.05
C THR A 496 12.00 -17.88 -9.23
N VAL A 497 11.41 -16.80 -9.71
CA VAL A 497 10.17 -16.23 -9.18
C VAL A 497 8.96 -16.74 -9.98
N MET A 498 7.79 -16.76 -9.33
CA MET A 498 6.49 -17.06 -9.94
C MET A 498 5.72 -15.74 -10.17
N PRO A 499 4.67 -15.72 -11.02
CA PRO A 499 3.74 -14.60 -11.06
C PRO A 499 3.19 -14.26 -9.67
N ILE A 500 2.91 -12.98 -9.44
CA ILE A 500 2.27 -12.49 -8.20
C ILE A 500 0.77 -12.25 -8.37
N ALA A 501 0.28 -12.14 -9.62
CA ALA A 501 -1.12 -12.13 -9.97
C ALA A 501 -1.33 -12.80 -11.33
N ASP A 502 -2.29 -13.74 -11.41
CA ASP A 502 -2.60 -14.51 -12.63
C ASP A 502 -3.80 -13.94 -13.41
N ASP A 503 -4.40 -12.83 -12.97
CA ASP A 503 -5.44 -12.12 -13.71
C ASP A 503 -5.35 -10.59 -13.52
N LYS A 504 -6.00 -9.84 -14.43
CA LYS A 504 -5.97 -8.38 -14.45
C LYS A 504 -6.54 -7.71 -13.19
N LYS A 505 -7.55 -8.30 -12.56
CA LYS A 505 -8.19 -7.72 -11.37
C LYS A 505 -7.26 -7.84 -10.16
N GLU A 506 -6.63 -8.99 -9.96
CA GLU A 506 -5.61 -9.14 -8.90
C GLU A 506 -4.37 -8.26 -9.22
N SER A 507 -4.01 -8.12 -10.50
CA SER A 507 -2.87 -7.32 -10.95
C SER A 507 -2.97 -5.81 -10.65
N GLU A 508 -4.17 -5.23 -10.64
CA GLU A 508 -4.37 -3.80 -10.32
C GLU A 508 -3.88 -3.47 -8.89
N GLU A 509 -4.05 -4.40 -7.93
CA GLU A 509 -3.62 -4.21 -6.53
C GLU A 509 -2.09 -4.16 -6.36
N PHE A 510 -1.33 -4.63 -7.36
CA PHE A 510 0.14 -4.56 -7.40
C PHE A 510 0.69 -3.46 -8.32
N LEU A 511 -0.11 -2.98 -9.28
CA LEU A 511 0.37 -2.16 -10.39
C LEU A 511 1.04 -0.85 -9.92
N GLU A 512 0.38 -0.11 -9.02
CA GLU A 512 0.91 1.15 -8.48
C GLU A 512 2.11 0.93 -7.54
N ILE A 513 2.13 -0.21 -6.83
CA ILE A 513 3.23 -0.62 -5.95
C ILE A 513 4.50 -0.87 -6.77
N VAL A 514 4.38 -1.61 -7.87
CA VAL A 514 5.49 -1.90 -8.79
C VAL A 514 5.98 -0.61 -9.45
N PHE A 515 5.09 0.26 -9.93
CA PHE A 515 5.52 1.52 -10.53
C PHE A 515 6.16 2.51 -9.54
N THR A 516 5.67 2.59 -8.30
CA THR A 516 6.32 3.36 -7.22
C THR A 516 7.73 2.85 -6.93
N LEU A 517 7.93 1.53 -6.92
CA LEU A 517 9.23 0.91 -6.70
C LEU A 517 10.19 1.14 -7.88
N LEU A 518 9.72 1.00 -9.12
CA LEU A 518 10.52 1.27 -10.32
C LEU A 518 10.92 2.77 -10.42
N ASP A 519 10.05 3.68 -9.99
CA ASP A 519 10.34 5.13 -9.93
C ASP A 519 11.47 5.48 -8.96
N ILE A 520 11.64 4.71 -7.88
CA ILE A 520 12.79 4.83 -6.96
C ILE A 520 14.03 4.15 -7.57
N LEU A 521 13.87 2.94 -8.11
CA LEU A 521 14.97 2.14 -8.65
C LEU A 521 15.67 2.79 -9.85
N ILE A 522 14.93 3.46 -10.75
CA ILE A 522 15.53 4.12 -11.92
C ILE A 522 16.50 5.26 -11.54
N GLN A 523 16.31 5.86 -10.35
CA GLN A 523 17.21 6.85 -9.76
C GLN A 523 18.31 6.21 -8.90
N ALA A 524 17.95 5.21 -8.09
CA ALA A 524 18.81 4.68 -7.03
C ALA A 524 19.66 3.46 -7.42
N ALA A 525 19.27 2.67 -8.41
CA ALA A 525 19.96 1.44 -8.80
C ALA A 525 21.05 1.67 -9.87
N SER A 526 21.86 0.66 -10.17
CA SER A 526 22.63 0.65 -11.43
C SER A 526 21.70 0.31 -12.61
N PRO A 527 22.05 0.67 -13.86
CA PRO A 527 21.22 0.39 -15.02
C PRO A 527 20.85 -1.09 -15.16
N GLU A 528 21.79 -1.98 -14.86
CA GLU A 528 21.64 -3.44 -14.96
C GLU A 528 20.70 -3.99 -13.88
N VAL A 529 20.75 -3.42 -12.67
CA VAL A 529 19.83 -3.75 -11.57
C VAL A 529 18.43 -3.21 -11.86
N PHE A 530 18.30 -2.02 -12.44
CA PHE A 530 17.01 -1.50 -12.89
C PHE A 530 16.42 -2.35 -14.02
N GLU A 531 17.22 -2.74 -15.03
CA GLU A 531 16.79 -3.61 -16.13
C GLU A 531 16.32 -4.98 -15.61
N LYS A 532 17.05 -5.61 -14.68
CA LYS A 532 16.58 -6.82 -13.96
C LYS A 532 15.25 -6.58 -13.23
N SER A 533 15.08 -5.41 -12.62
CA SER A 533 13.86 -5.07 -11.85
C SER A 533 12.62 -4.89 -12.72
N LEU A 534 12.77 -4.55 -14.02
CA LEU A 534 11.65 -4.50 -14.96
C LEU A 534 10.94 -5.85 -15.13
N GLN A 535 11.58 -6.97 -14.77
CA GLN A 535 10.93 -8.29 -14.76
C GLN A 535 9.72 -8.36 -13.83
N LEU A 536 9.59 -7.48 -12.83
CA LEU A 536 8.38 -7.34 -12.00
C LEU A 536 7.12 -7.11 -12.86
N LEU A 537 7.24 -6.42 -14.00
CA LEU A 537 6.13 -6.15 -14.92
C LEU A 537 5.65 -7.40 -15.68
N ASN A 538 6.44 -8.48 -15.70
CA ASN A 538 6.08 -9.77 -16.30
C ASN A 538 5.38 -10.71 -15.30
N LEU A 539 5.25 -10.31 -14.03
CA LEU A 539 4.67 -11.11 -12.95
C LEU A 539 3.23 -10.67 -12.60
N ILE A 540 2.68 -9.73 -13.37
CA ILE A 540 1.33 -9.19 -13.31
C ILE A 540 0.74 -9.16 -14.72
N GLU A 541 -0.52 -9.55 -14.90
CA GLU A 541 -1.21 -9.52 -16.19
C GLU A 541 -2.04 -8.24 -16.34
N HIS A 542 -1.43 -7.14 -16.79
CA HIS A 542 -2.16 -5.88 -17.02
C HIS A 542 -1.79 -5.19 -18.34
N ASP A 543 -2.82 -4.81 -19.09
CA ASP A 543 -2.74 -4.13 -20.39
C ASP A 543 -2.19 -2.68 -20.36
N GLU A 544 -1.78 -2.17 -19.19
CA GLU A 544 -1.26 -0.81 -19.02
C GLU A 544 0.24 -0.76 -18.70
N VAL A 545 0.91 -1.90 -18.47
CA VAL A 545 2.31 -1.92 -18.01
C VAL A 545 3.24 -1.16 -18.95
N LEU A 546 3.02 -1.23 -20.27
CA LEU A 546 3.83 -0.50 -21.26
C LEU A 546 3.48 1.00 -21.33
N LEU A 547 2.21 1.37 -21.10
CA LEU A 547 1.79 2.77 -21.02
C LEU A 547 2.39 3.46 -19.80
N ARG A 548 2.31 2.81 -18.62
CA ARG A 548 2.88 3.34 -17.37
C ARG A 548 4.42 3.34 -17.41
N LEU A 549 5.05 2.33 -18.03
CA LEU A 549 6.51 2.31 -18.26
C LEU A 549 6.97 3.42 -19.22
N ALA A 550 6.20 3.71 -20.28
CA ALA A 550 6.49 4.82 -21.18
C ALA A 550 6.42 6.18 -20.47
N LYS A 551 5.40 6.39 -19.63
CA LYS A 551 5.29 7.58 -18.77
C LYS A 551 6.44 7.68 -17.75
N LEU A 552 6.87 6.55 -17.16
CA LEU A 552 8.02 6.50 -16.25
C LEU A 552 9.32 6.92 -16.96
N TYR A 553 9.61 6.37 -18.14
CA TYR A 553 10.77 6.80 -18.93
C TYR A 553 10.68 8.27 -19.34
N TYR A 554 9.48 8.78 -19.65
CA TYR A 554 9.28 10.20 -19.99
C TYR A 554 9.59 11.11 -18.79
N LYS A 555 9.11 10.76 -17.59
CA LYS A 555 9.38 11.48 -16.33
C LYS A 555 10.88 11.63 -16.08
N HIS A 556 11.63 10.54 -16.22
CA HIS A 556 13.10 10.51 -16.04
C HIS A 556 13.89 10.89 -17.31
N ARG A 557 13.27 11.65 -18.22
CA ARG A 557 13.91 12.27 -19.40
C ARG A 557 14.51 11.27 -20.41
N PHE A 558 14.23 9.96 -20.30
CA PHE A 558 14.65 8.90 -21.23
C PHE A 558 13.75 8.86 -22.48
N TYR A 559 13.65 9.99 -23.19
CA TYR A 559 12.64 10.22 -24.24
C TYR A 559 12.61 9.16 -25.33
N ASN A 560 13.77 8.62 -25.76
CA ASN A 560 13.80 7.54 -26.75
C ASN A 560 13.12 6.25 -26.23
N MET A 561 13.45 5.81 -25.01
CA MET A 561 12.82 4.63 -24.40
C MET A 561 11.31 4.86 -24.21
N ALA A 562 10.93 6.04 -23.72
CA ALA A 562 9.53 6.44 -23.59
C ALA A 562 8.76 6.32 -24.92
N TYR A 563 9.33 6.86 -26.00
CA TYR A 563 8.71 6.79 -27.33
C TYR A 563 8.57 5.36 -27.88
N GLN A 564 9.57 4.48 -27.65
CA GLN A 564 9.45 3.07 -28.02
C GLN A 564 8.39 2.34 -27.20
N GLU A 565 8.29 2.59 -25.89
CA GLU A 565 7.27 1.94 -25.06
C GLU A 565 5.85 2.46 -25.31
N PHE A 566 5.66 3.74 -25.65
CA PHE A 566 4.37 4.23 -26.17
C PHE A 566 3.99 3.50 -27.48
N LEU A 567 4.94 3.31 -28.41
CA LEU A 567 4.71 2.53 -29.63
C LEU A 567 4.39 1.05 -29.33
N ARG A 568 5.02 0.43 -28.32
CA ARG A 568 4.73 -0.96 -27.94
C ARG A 568 3.38 -1.09 -27.25
N SER A 569 3.03 -0.15 -26.37
CA SER A 569 1.71 -0.07 -25.71
C SER A 569 0.56 -0.06 -26.73
N ILE A 570 0.65 0.80 -27.76
CA ILE A 570 -0.32 0.85 -28.86
C ILE A 570 -0.33 -0.47 -29.65
N LYS A 571 0.84 -1.00 -30.03
CA LYS A 571 0.94 -2.20 -30.89
C LYS A 571 0.52 -3.52 -30.23
N ILE A 572 0.67 -3.64 -28.91
CA ILE A 572 0.48 -4.90 -28.17
C ILE A 572 -0.87 -4.92 -27.44
N PHE A 573 -1.30 -3.79 -26.88
CA PHE A 573 -2.49 -3.71 -26.02
C PHE A 573 -3.57 -2.73 -26.52
N ASP A 574 -3.33 -2.03 -27.64
CA ASP A 574 -4.18 -0.94 -28.14
C ASP A 574 -4.43 0.17 -27.08
N LYS A 575 -3.41 0.43 -26.24
CA LYS A 575 -3.49 1.43 -25.15
C LYS A 575 -2.64 2.66 -25.41
N ILE A 576 -3.31 3.80 -25.41
CA ILE A 576 -2.74 5.14 -25.26
C ILE A 576 -3.83 6.05 -24.67
N ASP A 577 -3.46 6.98 -23.79
CA ASP A 577 -4.35 8.01 -23.27
C ASP A 577 -3.92 9.42 -23.75
N LEU A 578 -4.72 10.45 -23.46
CA LEU A 578 -4.44 11.81 -23.94
C LEU A 578 -3.11 12.37 -23.40
N GLU A 579 -2.77 12.03 -22.16
CA GLU A 579 -1.48 12.38 -21.55
C GLU A 579 -0.33 11.66 -22.26
N GLY A 580 -0.42 10.33 -22.41
CA GLY A 580 0.59 9.52 -23.08
C GLY A 580 0.80 9.94 -24.54
N LEU A 581 -0.26 10.30 -25.26
CA LEU A 581 -0.15 10.82 -26.63
C LEU A 581 0.59 12.16 -26.70
N ALA A 582 0.34 13.06 -25.74
CA ALA A 582 1.05 14.33 -25.63
C ALA A 582 2.53 14.13 -25.23
N MET A 583 2.81 13.25 -24.26
CA MET A 583 4.17 12.84 -23.88
C MET A 583 4.92 12.18 -25.04
N MET A 584 4.27 11.29 -25.79
CA MET A 584 4.82 10.62 -26.97
C MET A 584 5.20 11.63 -28.07
N LYS A 585 4.32 12.61 -28.35
CA LYS A 585 4.62 13.70 -29.29
C LYS A 585 5.84 14.50 -28.84
N ARG A 586 5.85 14.95 -27.58
CA ARG A 586 6.97 15.73 -27.02
C ARG A 586 8.28 14.93 -27.00
N ALA A 587 8.23 13.64 -26.68
CA ALA A 587 9.39 12.75 -26.73
C ALA A 587 9.98 12.70 -28.14
N LEU A 588 9.15 12.54 -29.18
CA LEU A 588 9.58 12.61 -30.58
C LEU A 588 10.14 13.99 -30.99
N GLU A 589 9.77 15.05 -30.29
CA GLU A 589 10.32 16.41 -30.47
C GLU A 589 11.63 16.64 -29.71
N LYS A 590 11.89 15.95 -28.59
CA LYS A 590 13.18 15.98 -27.87
C LYS A 590 14.20 14.92 -28.32
N ILE A 591 13.82 14.01 -29.23
CA ILE A 591 14.71 13.00 -29.86
C ILE A 591 15.41 13.55 -31.13
N LYS A 592 14.91 14.67 -31.67
CA LYS A 592 15.40 15.31 -32.91
C LYS A 592 16.41 16.43 -32.64
#